data_AF-A0A812PPY6-F1
#
_entry.id   AF-A0A812PPY6-F1
#
_cell.length_a   1.000
_cell.length_b   1.000
_cell.length_c   1.000
_cell.angle_alpha   90.00
_cell.angle_beta   90.00
_cell.angle_gamma   90.00
#
_symmetry.space_group_name_H-M   'P 1'
#
loop_
_entity.id
_entity.type
_entity.pdbx_description
1 polymer ?
#
loop_
_entity_poly.entity_id
_entity_poly.type
_entity_poly.pdbx_seq_one_letter_code
_entity_poly.pdbx_strand_id
1 'polypeptide(L)'
;MGNECSSCEDEDDSAACDVKQPSHADALRQTERLSADSEAAVLDAESVPVLGLQGCTVVKPKSTDSLALSPEDQLDRAGMLEVDFELLRAVPLSKCLQRAGRLWSKNPADITHAERVALSKMAEAAESFDVFISHSWTSPGRSKFLYLLLREGVSSALLFWCIAVGVAMLLCSVSALPMPADYIIQILQFRDPAPFGFWVFGPSMIATATGLALAPYMPARHRTKCFVDVVSINQANEELMQRGIYSIGGFLSVSRELLVLWSPPYLSRLWCVFELAAYRHANPHGKITLVPLFMANVILLLFFSMFALGGAVMAGILLGTADPGGNLGYFGLLFAVLCPPVSWAAHIMRRNLYEKQTLLESLQEYKLSNSLCRMDFDRAYVHKAISTWYGSIAGFEEYVQGPLQRELTGKSYRLVLPFNLRFLILLPVINVGVEEVLSLGVAGAPFECLLCQLLGQSLAANILWGNVSINLFVTLCERLASPARNVGYDCLKSVCIYLAFMGTLLGGNFVSLMTRETHIWAVVAWSAFAACVFFCTSRV
;
A
#
# COMPACT_ATOMS: atom_id res chain seq x y z
N MET A 1 -43.32 -13.80 -42.46
CA MET A 1 -42.23 -14.79 -42.30
C MET A 1 -41.63 -14.51 -40.93
N GLY A 2 -42.17 -15.02 -39.82
CA GLY A 2 -42.58 -16.39 -39.56
C GLY A 2 -41.41 -17.09 -38.86
N ASN A 3 -41.41 -17.09 -37.53
CA ASN A 3 -40.89 -18.21 -36.73
C ASN A 3 -41.34 -18.06 -35.26
N GLU A 4 -41.95 -19.14 -34.81
CA GLU A 4 -42.56 -19.40 -33.52
C GLU A 4 -41.48 -19.71 -32.47
N CYS A 5 -41.64 -19.19 -31.25
CA CYS A 5 -40.92 -19.69 -30.08
C CYS A 5 -41.88 -20.57 -29.28
N SER A 6 -41.59 -21.87 -29.33
CA SER A 6 -42.21 -22.91 -28.52
C SER A 6 -41.75 -22.80 -27.07
N SER A 7 -42.72 -22.92 -26.18
CA SER A 7 -42.61 -23.15 -24.74
C SER A 7 -41.90 -24.47 -24.41
N CYS A 8 -41.03 -24.44 -23.41
CA CYS A 8 -40.64 -25.61 -22.63
C CYS A 8 -41.05 -25.34 -21.18
N GLU A 9 -42.03 -26.12 -20.73
CA GLU A 9 -42.33 -26.37 -19.32
C GLU A 9 -41.23 -27.32 -18.80
N ASP A 10 -40.66 -27.03 -17.64
CA ASP A 10 -39.84 -27.99 -16.90
C ASP A 10 -40.30 -28.03 -15.44
N GLU A 11 -40.34 -29.25 -14.94
CA GLU A 11 -41.06 -29.78 -13.79
C GLU A 11 -40.44 -29.38 -12.44
N ASP A 12 -41.33 -29.21 -11.46
CA ASP A 12 -41.06 -29.12 -10.03
C ASP A 12 -40.50 -30.45 -9.49
N ASP A 13 -39.28 -30.44 -8.96
CA ASP A 13 -38.76 -31.53 -8.11
C ASP A 13 -38.11 -30.94 -6.85
N SER A 14 -38.93 -30.71 -5.82
CA SER A 14 -38.53 -30.22 -4.51
C SER A 14 -38.12 -31.39 -3.60
N ALA A 15 -36.84 -31.77 -3.62
CA ALA A 15 -36.25 -32.64 -2.60
C ALA A 15 -35.66 -31.80 -1.46
N ALA A 16 -36.30 -31.83 -0.29
CA ALA A 16 -35.85 -31.16 0.92
C ALA A 16 -34.55 -31.78 1.45
N CYS A 17 -33.46 -31.01 1.40
CA CYS A 17 -32.19 -31.35 2.06
C CYS A 17 -32.18 -30.69 3.45
N ASP A 18 -32.39 -31.50 4.48
CA ASP A 18 -32.46 -31.09 5.89
C ASP A 18 -31.03 -30.85 6.43
N VAL A 19 -30.44 -29.71 6.08
CA VAL A 19 -29.13 -29.28 6.60
C VAL A 19 -29.34 -28.63 7.97
N LYS A 20 -29.05 -29.38 9.04
CA LYS A 20 -28.98 -28.87 10.40
C LYS A 20 -28.00 -27.69 10.47
N GLN A 21 -28.52 -26.48 10.63
CA GLN A 21 -27.70 -25.32 10.97
C GLN A 21 -27.03 -25.53 12.34
N PRO A 22 -25.72 -25.27 12.47
CA PRO A 22 -25.04 -25.34 13.76
C PRO A 22 -25.65 -24.31 14.72
N SER A 23 -25.79 -24.69 15.99
CA SER A 23 -26.37 -23.80 16.99
C SER A 23 -25.50 -22.56 17.15
N HIS A 24 -26.12 -21.40 17.41
CA HIS A 24 -25.41 -20.14 17.66
C HIS A 24 -24.35 -20.26 18.79
N ALA A 25 -24.53 -21.22 19.70
CA ALA A 25 -23.58 -21.53 20.77
C ALA A 25 -22.29 -22.21 20.26
N ASP A 26 -22.38 -23.04 19.21
CA ASP A 26 -21.22 -23.73 18.63
C ASP A 26 -20.36 -22.75 17.81
N ALA A 27 -21.00 -21.80 17.11
CA ALA A 27 -20.30 -20.74 16.40
C ALA A 27 -19.52 -19.81 17.35
N LEU A 28 -20.07 -19.48 18.52
CA LEU A 28 -19.39 -18.65 19.53
C LEU A 28 -18.19 -19.38 20.14
N ARG A 29 -18.33 -20.67 20.49
CA ARG A 29 -17.21 -21.47 21.04
C ARG A 29 -16.08 -21.66 20.04
N GLN A 30 -16.39 -21.79 18.75
CA GLN A 30 -15.38 -21.91 17.71
C GLN A 30 -14.63 -20.58 17.49
N THR A 31 -15.32 -19.44 17.67
CA THR A 31 -14.73 -18.10 17.57
C THR A 31 -13.81 -17.78 18.77
N GLU A 32 -14.19 -18.19 19.98
CA GLU A 32 -13.35 -18.02 21.19
C GLU A 32 -12.06 -18.85 21.12
N ARG A 33 -12.12 -20.09 20.58
CA ARG A 33 -10.91 -20.91 20.40
C ARG A 33 -9.93 -20.32 19.40
N LEU A 34 -10.42 -19.84 18.26
CA LEU A 34 -9.58 -19.20 17.24
C LEU A 34 -8.98 -17.85 17.71
N SER A 35 -9.67 -17.14 18.61
CA SER A 35 -9.15 -15.93 19.25
C SER A 35 -8.00 -16.23 20.20
N ALA A 36 -8.13 -17.25 21.04
CA ALA A 36 -7.12 -17.62 22.02
C ALA A 36 -5.83 -18.14 21.35
N ASP A 37 -5.97 -18.95 20.29
CA ASP A 37 -4.83 -19.47 19.54
C ASP A 37 -4.10 -18.37 18.74
N SER A 38 -4.81 -17.32 18.32
CA SER A 38 -4.21 -16.17 17.63
C SER A 38 -3.48 -15.20 18.56
N GLU A 39 -3.92 -15.02 19.80
CA GLU A 39 -3.23 -14.16 20.78
C GLU A 39 -1.95 -14.81 21.31
N ALA A 40 -1.93 -16.13 21.49
CA ALA A 40 -0.73 -16.86 21.88
C ALA A 40 0.38 -16.80 20.81
N ALA A 41 0.03 -16.72 19.52
CA ALA A 41 0.99 -16.68 18.42
C ALA A 41 1.66 -15.30 18.20
N VAL A 42 1.13 -14.21 18.77
CA VAL A 42 1.61 -12.84 18.49
C VAL A 42 2.65 -12.35 19.50
N LEU A 43 2.74 -12.96 20.69
CA LEU A 43 3.64 -12.50 21.75
C LEU A 43 5.10 -13.01 21.63
N ASP A 44 5.41 -13.89 20.68
CA ASP A 44 6.76 -14.48 20.48
C ASP A 44 7.51 -13.95 19.23
N ALA A 45 7.05 -12.87 18.59
CA ALA A 45 7.58 -12.44 17.29
C ALA A 45 8.86 -11.55 17.32
N GLU A 46 9.30 -11.06 18.49
CA GLU A 46 10.51 -10.24 18.59
C GLU A 46 11.73 -11.08 19.00
N SER A 47 12.30 -11.79 18.02
CA SER A 47 13.67 -12.38 17.97
C SER A 47 13.73 -13.78 17.33
N VAL A 48 12.85 -14.08 16.37
CA VAL A 48 12.94 -15.34 15.61
C VAL A 48 14.29 -15.39 14.88
N PRO A 49 15.23 -16.27 15.31
CA PRO A 49 16.40 -16.57 14.49
C PRO A 49 15.88 -17.17 13.19
N VAL A 50 16.56 -16.96 12.07
CA VAL A 50 16.25 -17.66 10.81
C VAL A 50 16.28 -19.15 11.10
N LEU A 51 15.09 -19.70 11.39
CA LEU A 51 14.89 -21.09 11.78
C LEU A 51 15.25 -21.90 10.55
N GLY A 52 16.27 -22.73 10.72
CA GLY A 52 16.96 -23.40 9.63
C GLY A 52 16.00 -24.10 8.69
N LEU A 53 16.29 -23.97 7.40
CA LEU A 53 15.85 -24.84 6.32
C LEU A 53 16.26 -26.31 6.63
N GLN A 54 15.64 -26.95 7.63
CA GLN A 54 15.78 -28.38 7.88
C GLN A 54 14.94 -29.11 6.83
N GLY A 55 15.53 -29.25 5.65
CA GLY A 55 14.91 -29.95 4.50
C GLY A 55 15.51 -29.58 3.15
N CYS A 56 16.14 -28.40 3.00
CA CYS A 56 16.89 -28.08 1.79
C CYS A 56 18.30 -28.65 1.90
N THR A 57 18.50 -29.84 1.35
CA THR A 57 19.84 -30.36 1.11
C THR A 57 20.57 -29.43 0.15
N VAL A 58 21.53 -28.66 0.66
CA VAL A 58 22.48 -27.90 -0.17
C VAL A 58 23.37 -28.92 -0.86
N VAL A 59 22.98 -29.35 -2.06
CA VAL A 59 23.81 -30.20 -2.92
C VAL A 59 24.95 -29.32 -3.42
N LYS A 60 26.17 -29.52 -2.87
CA LYS A 60 27.37 -28.89 -3.42
C LYS A 60 27.49 -29.28 -4.90
N PRO A 61 27.66 -28.31 -5.83
CA PRO A 61 27.75 -28.63 -7.25
C PRO A 61 28.95 -29.55 -7.48
N LYS A 62 28.68 -30.76 -8.00
CA LYS A 62 29.74 -31.56 -8.62
C LYS A 62 30.22 -30.77 -9.84
N SER A 63 31.52 -30.53 -9.93
CA SER A 63 32.16 -29.98 -11.12
C SER A 63 31.87 -30.93 -12.29
N THR A 64 30.88 -30.59 -13.11
CA THR A 64 30.48 -31.42 -14.24
C THR A 64 30.51 -30.53 -15.46
N ASP A 65 31.24 -30.98 -16.48
CA ASP A 65 31.22 -30.40 -17.83
C ASP A 65 29.75 -30.20 -18.24
N SER A 66 29.39 -28.95 -18.55
CA SER A 66 28.02 -28.51 -18.78
C SER A 66 27.49 -29.03 -20.12
N LEU A 67 27.11 -30.30 -20.15
CA LEU A 67 26.21 -30.82 -21.16
C LEU A 67 24.84 -30.18 -20.91
N ALA A 68 24.38 -29.38 -21.88
CA ALA A 68 23.05 -28.77 -21.84
C ALA A 68 22.00 -29.87 -21.57
N LEU A 69 21.35 -29.80 -20.41
CA LEU A 69 20.31 -30.74 -20.02
C LEU A 69 19.18 -30.69 -21.05
N SER A 70 18.69 -31.86 -21.46
CA SER A 70 17.56 -31.92 -22.38
C SER A 70 16.33 -31.25 -21.74
N PRO A 71 15.40 -30.69 -22.54
CA PRO A 71 14.16 -30.15 -22.01
C PRO A 71 13.38 -31.15 -21.13
N GLU A 72 13.51 -32.45 -21.39
CA GLU A 72 12.90 -33.53 -20.60
C GLU A 72 13.53 -33.65 -19.21
N ASP A 73 14.86 -33.64 -19.13
CA ASP A 73 15.60 -33.66 -17.85
C ASP A 73 15.28 -32.40 -17.01
N GLN A 74 15.13 -31.25 -17.66
CA GLN A 74 14.72 -30.01 -17.00
C GLN A 74 13.29 -30.11 -16.46
N LEU A 75 12.39 -30.73 -17.22
CA LEU A 75 11.03 -31.03 -16.79
C LEU A 75 11.05 -31.99 -15.58
N ASP A 76 11.93 -32.99 -15.54
CA ASP A 76 12.07 -33.90 -14.39
C ASP A 76 12.58 -33.19 -13.14
N ARG A 77 13.46 -32.19 -13.30
CA ARG A 77 13.93 -31.33 -12.20
C ARG A 77 12.88 -30.32 -11.72
N ALA A 78 11.86 -30.00 -12.53
CA ALA A 78 10.79 -29.06 -12.19
C ALA A 78 10.07 -29.40 -10.87
N GLY A 79 10.11 -30.67 -10.46
CA GLY A 79 9.54 -31.13 -9.20
C GLY A 79 10.30 -30.72 -7.95
N MET A 80 11.55 -30.28 -8.06
CA MET A 80 12.38 -29.97 -6.91
C MET A 80 12.43 -28.45 -6.69
N LEU A 81 12.10 -27.99 -5.48
CA LEU A 81 12.34 -26.62 -5.01
C LEU A 81 13.85 -26.34 -4.77
N GLU A 82 14.71 -27.01 -5.54
CA GLU A 82 16.15 -26.88 -5.45
C GLU A 82 16.59 -25.51 -5.95
N VAL A 83 17.47 -24.89 -5.18
CA VAL A 83 17.98 -23.56 -5.45
C VAL A 83 19.25 -23.69 -6.27
N ASP A 84 19.19 -23.24 -7.52
CA ASP A 84 20.40 -23.05 -8.33
C ASP A 84 21.08 -21.74 -7.91
N PHE A 85 21.99 -21.83 -6.94
CA PHE A 85 22.72 -20.67 -6.41
C PHE A 85 23.59 -19.97 -7.46
N GLU A 86 23.93 -20.62 -8.58
CA GLU A 86 24.67 -19.96 -9.67
C GLU A 86 23.80 -18.95 -10.43
N LEU A 87 22.49 -19.19 -10.45
CA LEU A 87 21.50 -18.35 -11.12
C LEU A 87 20.85 -17.34 -10.18
N LEU A 88 21.10 -17.44 -8.88
CA LEU A 88 20.48 -16.59 -7.87
C LEU A 88 21.08 -15.19 -7.93
N ARG A 89 20.31 -14.25 -8.52
CA ARG A 89 20.74 -12.87 -8.71
C ARG A 89 19.68 -11.90 -8.24
N ALA A 90 20.07 -10.99 -7.35
CA ALA A 90 19.20 -9.96 -6.80
C ALA A 90 19.56 -8.59 -7.35
N VAL A 91 18.59 -7.70 -7.41
CA VAL A 91 18.80 -6.28 -7.74
C VAL A 91 18.35 -5.42 -6.55
N PRO A 92 19.13 -4.39 -6.15
CA PRO A 92 18.63 -3.40 -5.21
C PRO A 92 17.37 -2.72 -5.73
N LEU A 93 16.30 -2.66 -4.94
CA LEU A 93 15.04 -2.03 -5.33
C LEU A 93 15.25 -0.57 -5.79
N SER A 94 16.15 0.17 -5.14
CA SER A 94 16.51 1.53 -5.54
C SER A 94 17.01 1.61 -7.00
N LYS A 95 17.82 0.65 -7.46
CA LYS A 95 18.26 0.58 -8.87
C LYS A 95 17.10 0.37 -9.84
N CYS A 96 16.07 -0.41 -9.45
CA CYS A 96 14.86 -0.60 -10.26
C CYS A 96 14.00 0.67 -10.38
N LEU A 97 14.19 1.65 -9.48
CA LEU A 97 13.45 2.91 -9.46
C LEU A 97 14.20 4.07 -10.11
N GLN A 98 15.49 3.93 -10.36
CA GLN A 98 16.29 4.93 -11.07
C GLN A 98 15.74 5.18 -12.48
N ARG A 99 16.07 6.34 -13.05
CA ARG A 99 15.58 6.78 -14.37
C ARG A 99 14.04 6.74 -14.45
N ALA A 100 13.37 7.19 -13.39
CA ALA A 100 11.92 7.23 -13.26
C ALA A 100 11.23 5.88 -13.54
N GLY A 101 11.87 4.78 -13.08
CA GLY A 101 11.33 3.44 -13.25
C GLY A 101 11.22 2.99 -14.70
N ARG A 102 12.10 3.46 -15.61
CA ARG A 102 12.10 3.05 -17.03
C ARG A 102 12.09 1.53 -17.21
N LEU A 103 12.66 0.79 -16.26
CA LEU A 103 12.56 -0.67 -16.17
C LEU A 103 11.13 -1.19 -16.31
N TRP A 104 10.19 -0.56 -15.60
CA TRP A 104 8.79 -0.99 -15.54
C TRP A 104 7.99 -0.57 -16.76
N SER A 105 8.52 0.31 -17.62
CA SER A 105 7.78 0.94 -18.72
C SER A 105 7.70 0.11 -20.00
N LYS A 106 8.55 -0.89 -20.16
CA LYS A 106 8.62 -1.75 -21.36
C LYS A 106 8.29 -3.19 -21.01
N ASN A 107 7.58 -3.87 -21.89
CA ASN A 107 7.42 -5.32 -21.78
C ASN A 107 8.76 -6.00 -22.09
N PRO A 108 9.15 -7.08 -21.38
CA PRO A 108 10.34 -7.87 -21.69
C PRO A 108 10.39 -8.41 -23.14
N ALA A 109 9.24 -8.54 -23.79
CA ALA A 109 9.19 -8.93 -25.20
C ALA A 109 9.73 -7.84 -26.14
N ASP A 110 9.63 -6.57 -25.75
CA ASP A 110 9.91 -5.41 -26.61
C ASP A 110 11.30 -4.80 -26.37
N ILE A 111 12.09 -5.37 -25.45
CA ILE A 111 13.44 -4.89 -25.15
C ILE A 111 14.46 -5.50 -26.12
N THR A 112 15.36 -4.65 -26.60
CA THR A 112 16.44 -5.05 -27.51
C THR A 112 17.46 -5.96 -26.81
N HIS A 113 18.22 -6.76 -27.57
CA HIS A 113 19.26 -7.62 -26.99
C HIS A 113 20.30 -6.82 -26.18
N ALA A 114 20.69 -5.62 -26.65
CA ALA A 114 21.61 -4.75 -25.91
C ALA A 114 21.01 -4.28 -24.57
N GLU A 115 19.71 -3.95 -24.54
CA GLU A 115 19.00 -3.61 -23.29
C GLU A 115 18.93 -4.83 -22.35
N ARG A 116 18.69 -6.04 -22.86
CA ARG A 116 18.69 -7.29 -22.08
C ARG A 116 20.03 -7.53 -21.38
N VAL A 117 21.14 -7.36 -22.10
CA VAL A 117 22.49 -7.47 -21.54
C VAL A 117 22.71 -6.40 -20.46
N ALA A 118 22.29 -5.16 -20.71
CA ALA A 118 22.42 -4.07 -19.74
C ALA A 118 21.60 -4.31 -18.46
N LEU A 119 20.36 -4.81 -18.59
CA LEU A 119 19.51 -5.17 -17.46
C LEU A 119 20.13 -6.32 -16.66
N SER A 120 20.61 -7.37 -17.32
CA SER A 120 21.24 -8.48 -16.63
C SER A 120 22.46 -8.02 -15.83
N LYS A 121 23.22 -7.02 -16.28
CA LYS A 121 24.36 -6.46 -15.51
C LYS A 121 23.95 -5.68 -14.25
N MET A 122 22.67 -5.32 -14.09
CA MET A 122 22.19 -4.62 -12.89
C MET A 122 22.06 -5.54 -11.69
N ALA A 123 21.80 -6.84 -11.92
CA ALA A 123 21.67 -7.84 -10.86
C ALA A 123 23.04 -8.35 -10.38
N GLU A 124 23.15 -8.58 -9.09
CA GLU A 124 24.34 -9.07 -8.40
C GLU A 124 24.05 -10.48 -7.87
N ALA A 125 25.07 -11.34 -7.79
CA ALA A 125 24.91 -12.65 -7.17
C ALA A 125 24.41 -12.49 -5.72
N ALA A 126 23.49 -13.36 -5.32
CA ALA A 126 22.89 -13.31 -3.99
C ALA A 126 22.72 -14.73 -3.43
N GLU A 127 22.47 -14.82 -2.13
CA GLU A 127 22.15 -16.07 -1.43
C GLU A 127 20.64 -16.19 -1.12
N SER A 128 19.95 -15.05 -1.08
CA SER A 128 18.53 -14.93 -0.74
C SER A 128 17.95 -13.60 -1.23
N PHE A 129 16.62 -13.47 -1.16
CA PHE A 129 15.91 -12.23 -1.49
C PHE A 129 15.19 -11.67 -0.28
N ASP A 130 15.28 -10.36 -0.06
CA ASP A 130 14.43 -9.67 0.90
C ASP A 130 12.98 -9.67 0.41
N VAL A 131 12.78 -9.48 -0.90
CA VAL A 131 11.47 -9.40 -1.53
C VAL A 131 11.47 -10.03 -2.93
N PHE A 132 10.56 -10.97 -3.19
CA PHE A 132 10.21 -11.40 -4.53
C PHE A 132 9.08 -10.55 -5.08
N ILE A 133 9.29 -9.82 -6.18
CA ILE A 133 8.26 -8.93 -6.73
C ILE A 133 7.49 -9.66 -7.84
N SER A 134 6.34 -10.22 -7.48
CA SER A 134 5.42 -10.80 -8.45
C SER A 134 4.47 -9.74 -9.01
N HIS A 135 4.29 -9.74 -10.33
CA HIS A 135 3.49 -8.74 -11.03
C HIS A 135 3.09 -9.19 -12.43
N SER A 136 2.11 -8.50 -13.04
CA SER A 136 1.80 -8.67 -14.46
C SER A 136 2.45 -7.58 -15.33
N TRP A 137 3.19 -7.96 -16.36
CA TRP A 137 3.69 -7.05 -17.40
C TRP A 137 2.59 -6.34 -18.21
N THR A 138 1.34 -6.80 -18.16
CA THR A 138 0.21 -6.12 -18.82
C THR A 138 -0.28 -4.89 -18.06
N SER A 139 0.05 -4.75 -16.77
CA SER A 139 -0.38 -3.60 -15.98
C SER A 139 0.56 -2.39 -16.18
N PRO A 140 0.05 -1.16 -16.06
CA PRO A 140 0.83 0.04 -16.33
C PRO A 140 2.09 0.13 -15.47
N GLY A 141 3.25 0.23 -16.13
CA GLY A 141 4.55 0.36 -15.48
C GLY A 141 4.66 1.55 -14.53
N ARG A 142 4.01 2.67 -14.87
CA ARG A 142 3.99 3.89 -14.04
C ARG A 142 3.40 3.62 -12.66
N SER A 143 2.33 2.84 -12.56
CA SER A 143 1.71 2.53 -11.26
C SER A 143 2.62 1.67 -10.37
N LYS A 144 3.35 0.71 -10.98
CA LYS A 144 4.36 -0.10 -10.28
C LYS A 144 5.48 0.79 -9.74
N PHE A 145 6.04 1.63 -10.62
CA PHE A 145 7.06 2.60 -10.26
C PHE A 145 6.61 3.52 -9.13
N LEU A 146 5.43 4.16 -9.26
CA LEU A 146 4.94 5.11 -8.25
C LEU A 146 4.71 4.44 -6.90
N TYR A 147 4.12 3.24 -6.87
CA TYR A 147 3.92 2.53 -5.61
C TYR A 147 5.25 2.18 -4.94
N LEU A 148 6.17 1.58 -5.70
CA LEU A 148 7.48 1.19 -5.18
C LEU A 148 8.31 2.41 -4.76
N LEU A 149 8.21 3.53 -5.48
CA LEU A 149 8.84 4.79 -5.12
C LEU A 149 8.26 5.36 -3.82
N LEU A 150 6.95 5.33 -3.63
CA LEU A 150 6.33 5.76 -2.37
C LEU A 150 6.75 4.86 -1.21
N ARG A 151 6.75 3.54 -1.40
CA ARG A 151 7.14 2.56 -0.38
C ARG A 151 8.60 2.75 0.06
N GLU A 152 9.52 2.85 -0.89
CA GLU A 152 10.96 2.97 -0.61
C GLU A 152 11.37 4.41 -0.25
N GLY A 153 10.73 5.40 -0.88
CA GLY A 153 11.13 6.80 -0.83
C GLY A 153 10.51 7.62 0.28
N VAL A 154 9.47 7.14 0.97
CA VAL A 154 8.78 7.93 2.01
C VAL A 154 9.71 8.38 3.13
N SER A 155 10.63 7.54 3.60
CA SER A 155 11.59 7.94 4.64
C SER A 155 12.48 9.11 4.18
N SER A 156 12.89 9.08 2.92
CA SER A 156 13.67 10.15 2.28
C SER A 156 12.85 11.42 2.14
N ALA A 157 11.58 11.29 1.73
CA ALA A 157 10.64 12.39 1.63
C ALA A 157 10.46 13.09 2.98
N LEU A 158 10.26 12.31 4.05
CA LEU A 158 10.11 12.81 5.41
C LEU A 158 11.39 13.46 5.95
N LEU A 159 12.56 12.90 5.64
CA LEU A 159 13.83 13.52 6.02
C LEU A 159 14.01 14.90 5.38
N PHE A 160 13.80 15.01 4.07
CA PHE A 160 13.92 16.28 3.35
C PHE A 160 12.86 17.29 3.81
N TRP A 161 11.64 16.82 4.05
CA TRP A 161 10.59 17.60 4.69
C TRP A 161 11.03 18.16 6.05
N CYS A 162 11.51 17.32 6.96
CA CYS A 162 12.01 17.73 8.28
C CYS A 162 13.11 18.80 8.17
N ILE A 163 14.08 18.59 7.27
CA ILE A 163 15.18 19.55 7.04
C ILE A 163 14.62 20.89 6.56
N ALA A 164 13.73 20.88 5.56
CA ALA A 164 13.17 22.11 5.00
C ALA A 164 12.33 22.88 6.03
N VAL A 165 11.50 22.18 6.80
CA VAL A 165 10.71 22.77 7.90
C VAL A 165 11.63 23.37 8.96
N GLY A 166 12.65 22.63 9.41
CA GLY A 166 13.60 23.12 10.42
C GLY A 166 14.38 24.35 9.96
N VAL A 167 14.85 24.36 8.71
CA VAL A 167 15.54 25.52 8.11
C VAL A 167 14.60 26.72 8.00
N ALA A 168 13.37 26.53 7.53
CA ALA A 168 12.38 27.60 7.43
C ALA A 168 12.06 28.20 8.80
N MET A 169 11.81 27.36 9.81
CA MET A 169 11.58 27.81 11.19
C MET A 169 12.76 28.62 11.74
N LEU A 170 13.99 28.13 11.54
CA LEU A 170 15.20 28.84 11.97
C LEU A 170 15.29 30.21 11.31
N LEU A 171 15.14 30.28 9.98
CA LEU A 171 15.26 31.53 9.23
C LEU A 171 14.17 32.55 9.58
N CYS A 172 12.93 32.11 9.84
CA CYS A 172 11.88 33.00 10.35
C CYS A 172 12.18 33.48 11.77
N SER A 173 12.68 32.60 12.65
CA SER A 173 12.97 32.94 14.05
C SER A 173 14.08 33.98 14.22
N VAL A 174 15.03 34.03 13.29
CA VAL A 174 16.09 35.07 13.23
C VAL A 174 15.71 36.25 12.32
N SER A 175 14.45 36.33 11.89
CA SER A 175 13.91 37.36 11.01
C SER A 175 14.64 37.50 9.65
N ALA A 176 15.30 36.44 9.18
CA ALA A 176 15.91 36.40 7.86
C ALA A 176 14.86 36.20 6.75
N LEU A 177 13.73 35.58 7.07
CA LEU A 177 12.56 35.47 6.19
C LEU A 177 11.43 36.35 6.72
N PRO A 178 10.83 37.22 5.87
CA PRO A 178 9.74 38.10 6.30
C PRO A 178 8.44 37.31 6.47
N MET A 179 7.64 37.62 7.48
CA MET A 179 6.31 37.04 7.68
C MET A 179 5.26 38.11 7.35
N PRO A 180 4.76 38.17 6.10
CA PRO A 180 4.12 39.38 5.55
C PRO A 180 2.66 39.59 6.00
N ALA A 181 2.04 38.62 6.66
CA ALA A 181 0.67 38.74 7.15
C ALA A 181 0.63 38.77 8.67
N ASP A 182 -0.40 39.40 9.21
CA ASP A 182 -0.75 39.31 10.63
C ASP A 182 -1.99 38.44 10.77
N TYR A 183 -1.92 37.45 11.67
CA TYR A 183 -3.04 36.58 11.99
C TYR A 183 -3.38 36.73 13.47
N ILE A 184 -4.64 37.07 13.78
CA ILE A 184 -5.09 37.19 15.17
C ILE A 184 -5.30 35.79 15.72
N ILE A 185 -4.36 35.34 16.56
CA ILE A 185 -4.45 34.04 17.22
C ILE A 185 -5.08 34.23 18.59
N GLN A 186 -6.19 33.52 18.82
CA GLN A 186 -6.84 33.44 20.13
C GLN A 186 -6.56 32.07 20.76
N ILE A 187 -5.71 32.07 21.78
CA ILE A 187 -5.37 30.88 22.59
C ILE A 187 -5.28 31.30 24.05
N LEU A 188 -6.05 30.66 24.91
CA LEU A 188 -6.17 31.05 26.32
C LEU A 188 -6.47 32.56 26.45
N GLN A 189 -5.61 33.31 27.15
CA GLN A 189 -5.71 34.76 27.33
C GLN A 189 -4.90 35.56 26.30
N PHE A 190 -4.13 34.88 25.44
CA PHE A 190 -3.35 35.54 24.39
C PHE A 190 -4.25 35.86 23.20
N ARG A 191 -4.34 37.15 22.87
CA ARG A 191 -5.14 37.66 21.74
C ARG A 191 -4.41 38.84 21.10
N ASP A 192 -3.27 38.54 20.50
CA ASP A 192 -2.44 39.52 19.82
C ASP A 192 -2.25 39.13 18.34
N PRO A 193 -1.99 40.10 17.45
CA PRO A 193 -1.59 39.81 16.09
C PRO A 193 -0.26 39.05 16.10
N ALA A 194 -0.22 37.90 15.46
CA ALA A 194 0.97 37.09 15.30
C ALA A 194 1.43 37.15 13.83
N PRO A 195 2.73 37.40 13.57
CA PRO A 195 3.24 37.43 12.21
C PRO A 195 3.13 36.03 11.60
N PHE A 196 2.67 35.94 10.36
CA PHE A 196 2.34 34.70 9.67
C PHE A 196 2.99 34.64 8.29
N GLY A 197 3.58 33.48 7.96
CA GLY A 197 4.31 33.24 6.73
C GLY A 197 3.78 32.06 5.92
N PHE A 198 4.45 31.75 4.81
CA PHE A 198 4.20 30.55 4.00
C PHE A 198 5.47 29.70 3.86
N TRP A 199 6.49 29.98 4.67
CA TRP A 199 7.84 29.46 4.51
C TRP A 199 8.00 28.04 5.02
N VAL A 200 7.14 27.57 5.93
CA VAL A 200 7.05 26.14 6.26
C VAL A 200 6.27 25.41 5.17
N PHE A 201 5.17 26.00 4.71
CA PHE A 201 4.23 25.33 3.80
C PHE A 201 4.77 25.12 2.37
N GLY A 202 5.27 26.17 1.72
CA GLY A 202 5.70 26.10 0.32
C GLY A 202 6.94 25.23 0.10
N PRO A 203 8.08 25.56 0.75
CA PRO A 203 9.32 24.78 0.65
C PRO A 203 9.17 23.31 1.03
N SER A 204 8.30 22.97 2.00
CA SER A 204 8.12 21.58 2.43
C SER A 204 7.49 20.70 1.34
N MET A 205 6.60 21.22 0.49
CA MET A 205 6.07 20.49 -0.67
C MET A 205 7.19 20.12 -1.64
N ILE A 206 8.03 21.11 -1.97
CA ILE A 206 9.17 20.95 -2.88
C ILE A 206 10.16 19.95 -2.28
N ALA A 207 10.52 20.12 -1.00
CA ALA A 207 11.45 19.25 -0.31
C ALA A 207 10.94 17.80 -0.24
N THR A 208 9.65 17.59 0.03
CA THR A 208 9.05 16.25 0.03
C THR A 208 9.15 15.60 -1.34
N ALA A 209 8.81 16.34 -2.41
CA ALA A 209 8.91 15.86 -3.79
C ALA A 209 10.37 15.57 -4.20
N THR A 210 11.31 16.44 -3.80
CA THR A 210 12.74 16.25 -3.99
C THR A 210 13.25 15.01 -3.25
N GLY A 211 12.85 14.81 -1.99
CA GLY A 211 13.21 13.64 -1.20
C GLY A 211 12.70 12.33 -1.83
N LEU A 212 11.47 12.32 -2.36
CA LEU A 212 10.96 11.19 -3.14
C LEU A 212 11.77 10.96 -4.42
N ALA A 213 12.03 12.01 -5.20
CA ALA A 213 12.77 11.91 -6.46
C ALA A 213 14.23 11.47 -6.29
N LEU A 214 14.87 11.87 -5.19
CA LEU A 214 16.24 11.52 -4.86
C LEU A 214 16.38 10.17 -4.15
N ALA A 215 15.30 9.62 -3.58
CA ALA A 215 15.34 8.36 -2.84
C ALA A 215 16.03 7.20 -3.59
N PRO A 216 15.79 6.96 -4.90
CA PRO A 216 16.47 5.90 -5.65
C PRO A 216 18.00 6.06 -5.80
N TYR A 217 18.52 7.25 -5.52
CA TYR A 217 19.94 7.60 -5.69
C TYR A 217 20.67 7.75 -4.35
N MET A 218 19.94 7.78 -3.22
CA MET A 218 20.56 7.92 -1.92
C MET A 218 21.25 6.62 -1.48
N PRO A 219 22.40 6.72 -0.79
CA PRO A 219 23.06 5.55 -0.21
C PRO A 219 22.22 5.03 0.97
N ALA A 220 21.31 4.09 0.70
CA ALA A 220 20.56 3.42 1.75
C ALA A 220 21.47 2.52 2.58
N ARG A 221 21.38 2.61 3.92
CA ARG A 221 22.11 1.75 4.87
C ARG A 221 21.72 0.28 4.74
N HIS A 222 20.47 0.02 4.33
CA HIS A 222 19.98 -1.29 3.95
C HIS A 222 19.32 -1.18 2.57
N ARG A 223 19.92 -1.82 1.56
CA ARG A 223 19.34 -1.89 0.23
C ARG A 223 18.50 -3.16 0.15
N THR A 224 17.18 -2.99 0.08
CA THR A 224 16.26 -4.11 -0.17
C THR A 224 16.67 -4.83 -1.45
N LYS A 225 17.19 -6.06 -1.31
CA LYS A 225 17.56 -6.92 -2.42
C LYS A 225 16.30 -7.63 -2.89
N CYS A 226 15.85 -7.32 -4.11
CA CYS A 226 14.67 -7.93 -4.67
C CYS A 226 14.97 -8.83 -5.87
N PHE A 227 14.09 -9.81 -6.07
CA PHE A 227 13.97 -10.53 -7.33
C PHE A 227 12.99 -9.78 -8.23
N VAL A 228 13.44 -9.46 -9.45
CA VAL A 228 12.61 -8.92 -10.54
C VAL A 228 12.94 -9.72 -11.79
N ASP A 229 12.00 -10.51 -12.28
CA ASP A 229 12.15 -11.48 -13.38
C ASP A 229 13.04 -10.98 -14.54
N VAL A 230 12.74 -9.81 -15.12
CA VAL A 230 13.47 -9.28 -16.29
C VAL A 230 14.91 -8.85 -15.99
N VAL A 231 15.26 -8.66 -14.72
CA VAL A 231 16.59 -8.21 -14.27
C VAL A 231 17.40 -9.36 -13.68
N SER A 232 16.76 -10.15 -12.83
CA SER A 232 17.34 -11.27 -12.09
C SER A 232 17.62 -12.48 -12.99
N ILE A 233 16.75 -12.77 -13.96
CA ILE A 233 16.97 -13.83 -14.95
C ILE A 233 17.80 -13.26 -16.11
N ASN A 234 18.80 -14.03 -16.59
CA ASN A 234 19.61 -13.61 -17.72
C ASN A 234 18.79 -13.61 -19.02
N GLN A 235 18.28 -12.45 -19.43
CA GLN A 235 17.47 -12.29 -20.63
C GLN A 235 18.25 -12.39 -21.96
N ALA A 236 19.59 -12.36 -21.91
CA ALA A 236 20.44 -12.29 -23.10
C ALA A 236 20.95 -13.66 -23.58
N ASN A 237 21.17 -14.60 -22.66
CA ASN A 237 21.56 -15.97 -22.97
C ASN A 237 20.34 -16.88 -22.79
N GLU A 238 19.90 -17.53 -23.87
CA GLU A 238 18.68 -18.32 -23.91
C GLU A 238 18.70 -19.52 -22.94
N GLU A 239 19.84 -20.20 -22.81
CA GLU A 239 20.01 -21.33 -21.89
C GLU A 239 19.90 -20.87 -20.43
N LEU A 240 20.59 -19.78 -20.06
CA LEU A 240 20.51 -19.22 -18.71
C LEU A 240 19.14 -18.61 -18.42
N MET A 241 18.47 -18.08 -19.45
CA MET A 241 17.09 -17.59 -19.34
C MET A 241 16.16 -18.74 -18.99
N GLN A 242 16.22 -19.84 -19.74
CA GLN A 242 15.41 -21.04 -19.50
C GLN A 242 15.68 -21.63 -18.12
N ARG A 243 16.95 -21.88 -17.78
CA ARG A 243 17.33 -22.36 -16.44
C ARG A 243 16.80 -21.44 -15.35
N GLY A 244 16.93 -20.12 -15.51
CA GLY A 244 16.44 -19.15 -14.53
C GLY A 244 14.91 -19.14 -14.38
N ILE A 245 14.15 -19.31 -15.47
CA ILE A 245 12.69 -19.44 -15.43
C ILE A 245 12.29 -20.70 -14.65
N TYR A 246 12.97 -21.82 -14.90
CA TYR A 246 12.65 -23.08 -14.23
C TYR A 246 13.11 -23.09 -12.76
N SER A 247 14.12 -22.31 -12.40
CA SER A 247 14.54 -22.12 -11.00
C SER A 247 13.65 -21.16 -10.19
N ILE A 248 12.56 -20.60 -10.74
CA ILE A 248 11.67 -19.67 -10.00
C ILE A 248 11.13 -20.29 -8.70
N GLY A 249 10.79 -21.59 -8.69
CA GLY A 249 10.34 -22.28 -7.48
C GLY A 249 11.39 -22.24 -6.36
N GLY A 250 12.66 -22.48 -6.70
CA GLY A 250 13.78 -22.33 -5.76
C GLY A 250 14.02 -20.86 -5.35
N PHE A 251 13.82 -19.90 -6.27
CA PHE A 251 13.93 -18.49 -5.92
C PHE A 251 12.85 -18.04 -4.91
N LEU A 252 11.64 -18.60 -5.01
CA LEU A 252 10.57 -18.35 -4.05
C LEU A 252 10.89 -18.95 -2.67
N SER A 253 11.52 -20.13 -2.59
CA SER A 253 11.87 -20.79 -1.32
C SER A 253 12.93 -20.03 -0.51
N VAL A 254 13.76 -19.22 -1.16
CA VAL A 254 14.79 -18.37 -0.52
C VAL A 254 14.38 -16.89 -0.42
N SER A 255 13.10 -16.58 -0.66
CA SER A 255 12.55 -15.23 -0.55
C SER A 255 11.87 -15.01 0.80
N ARG A 256 12.19 -13.91 1.49
CA ARG A 256 11.59 -13.59 2.80
C ARG A 256 10.16 -13.05 2.71
N GLU A 257 9.85 -12.33 1.64
CA GLU A 257 8.53 -11.76 1.37
C GLU A 257 8.17 -11.96 -0.11
N LEU A 258 6.93 -12.40 -0.40
CA LEU A 258 6.34 -12.30 -1.73
C LEU A 258 5.51 -11.01 -1.80
N LEU A 259 6.02 -10.00 -2.52
CA LEU A 259 5.31 -8.76 -2.79
C LEU A 259 4.56 -8.89 -4.11
N VAL A 260 3.23 -8.97 -4.02
CA VAL A 260 2.35 -9.03 -5.19
C VAL A 260 1.86 -7.63 -5.55
N LEU A 261 2.31 -7.12 -6.69
CA LEU A 261 1.82 -5.88 -7.28
C LEU A 261 0.52 -6.15 -8.04
N TRP A 262 -0.57 -6.12 -7.29
CA TRP A 262 -1.89 -6.53 -7.75
C TRP A 262 -2.49 -5.58 -8.79
N SER A 263 -3.10 -6.19 -9.80
CA SER A 263 -3.92 -5.55 -10.82
C SER A 263 -4.96 -6.56 -11.33
N PRO A 264 -6.06 -6.11 -11.97
CA PRO A 264 -7.10 -7.01 -12.47
C PRO A 264 -6.60 -8.23 -13.28
N PRO A 265 -5.64 -8.11 -14.23
CA PRO A 265 -5.17 -9.27 -15.00
C PRO A 265 -4.16 -10.16 -14.26
N TYR A 266 -3.90 -9.94 -12.97
CA TYR A 266 -2.88 -10.72 -12.24
C TYR A 266 -3.31 -12.17 -12.05
N LEU A 267 -4.50 -12.42 -11.48
CA LEU A 267 -4.97 -13.78 -11.17
C LEU A 267 -5.46 -14.57 -12.40
N SER A 268 -5.56 -13.93 -13.57
CA SER A 268 -5.84 -14.64 -14.83
C SER A 268 -4.61 -15.28 -15.47
N ARG A 269 -3.40 -14.99 -14.98
CA ARG A 269 -2.15 -15.52 -15.55
C ARG A 269 -1.66 -16.74 -14.80
N LEU A 270 -1.29 -17.78 -15.57
CA LEU A 270 -0.81 -19.06 -15.03
C LEU A 270 0.35 -18.88 -14.04
N TRP A 271 1.42 -18.21 -14.49
CA TRP A 271 2.61 -17.97 -13.68
C TRP A 271 2.32 -17.21 -12.38
N CYS A 272 1.45 -16.19 -12.40
CA CYS A 272 1.16 -15.37 -11.22
C CYS A 272 0.42 -16.16 -10.11
N VAL A 273 -0.50 -17.05 -10.49
CA VAL A 273 -1.20 -17.92 -9.53
C VAL A 273 -0.28 -19.05 -9.05
N PHE A 274 0.52 -19.60 -9.96
CA PHE A 274 1.57 -20.57 -9.63
C PHE A 274 2.57 -20.00 -8.61
N GLU A 275 3.08 -18.78 -8.79
CA GLU A 275 4.02 -18.13 -7.87
C GLU A 275 3.44 -17.96 -6.45
N LEU A 276 2.17 -17.58 -6.33
CA LEU A 276 1.47 -17.49 -5.04
C LEU A 276 1.44 -18.84 -4.33
N ALA A 277 0.99 -19.88 -5.03
CA ALA A 277 0.85 -21.22 -4.49
C ALA A 277 2.21 -21.84 -4.16
N ALA A 278 3.17 -21.74 -5.09
CA ALA A 278 4.55 -22.20 -4.94
C ALA A 278 5.25 -21.53 -3.75
N TYR A 279 5.09 -20.21 -3.58
CA TYR A 279 5.67 -19.50 -2.45
C TYR A 279 5.10 -19.99 -1.13
N ARG A 280 3.78 -20.19 -1.02
CA ARG A 280 3.16 -20.68 0.22
C ARG A 280 3.52 -22.14 0.48
N HIS A 281 3.68 -22.96 -0.55
CA HIS A 281 4.15 -24.34 -0.43
C HIS A 281 5.60 -24.39 0.09
N ALA A 282 6.49 -23.57 -0.49
CA ALA A 282 7.88 -23.48 -0.09
C ALA A 282 8.11 -22.77 1.26
N ASN A 283 7.24 -21.81 1.59
CA ASN A 283 7.30 -21.00 2.80
C ASN A 283 5.93 -21.00 3.51
N PRO A 284 5.59 -22.05 4.28
CA PRO A 284 4.29 -22.16 4.96
C PRO A 284 3.96 -20.95 5.84
N HIS A 285 4.97 -20.35 6.47
CA HIS A 285 4.86 -19.14 7.29
C HIS A 285 5.40 -17.87 6.61
N GLY A 286 5.74 -17.95 5.32
CA GLY A 286 6.26 -16.83 4.56
C GLY A 286 5.26 -15.66 4.49
N LYS A 287 5.78 -14.43 4.43
CA LYS A 287 4.93 -13.24 4.31
C LYS A 287 4.52 -13.04 2.85
N ILE A 288 3.21 -12.98 2.57
CA ILE A 288 2.67 -12.55 1.28
C ILE A 288 2.05 -11.17 1.48
N THR A 289 2.46 -10.19 0.68
CA THR A 289 1.95 -8.82 0.74
C THR A 289 1.26 -8.48 -0.57
N LEU A 290 -0.07 -8.40 -0.55
CA LEU A 290 -0.87 -8.05 -1.73
C LEU A 290 -1.10 -6.54 -1.77
N VAL A 291 -0.48 -5.86 -2.73
CA VAL A 291 -0.57 -4.40 -2.85
C VAL A 291 -1.29 -4.01 -4.14
N PRO A 292 -2.42 -3.30 -4.04
CA PRO A 292 -3.07 -2.77 -5.23
C PRO A 292 -2.30 -1.61 -5.88
N LEU A 293 -2.04 -1.71 -7.18
CA LEU A 293 -1.30 -0.68 -7.94
C LEU A 293 -2.00 0.68 -8.01
N PHE A 294 -3.33 0.73 -7.88
CA PHE A 294 -4.08 2.00 -7.87
C PHE A 294 -3.81 2.84 -6.60
N MET A 295 -3.29 2.22 -5.54
CA MET A 295 -3.10 2.87 -4.24
C MET A 295 -2.16 4.08 -4.33
N ALA A 296 -1.09 3.97 -5.13
CA ALA A 296 -0.16 5.07 -5.33
C ALA A 296 -0.84 6.34 -5.87
N ASN A 297 -1.76 6.18 -6.83
CA ASN A 297 -2.50 7.29 -7.41
C ASN A 297 -3.46 7.92 -6.39
N VAL A 298 -4.12 7.09 -5.56
CA VAL A 298 -5.00 7.57 -4.48
C VAL A 298 -4.20 8.35 -3.43
N ILE A 299 -3.05 7.84 -2.99
CA ILE A 299 -2.17 8.52 -2.03
C ILE A 299 -1.73 9.89 -2.58
N LEU A 300 -1.25 9.93 -3.82
CA LEU A 300 -0.80 11.18 -4.44
C LEU A 300 -1.96 12.17 -4.61
N LEU A 301 -3.14 11.69 -5.03
CA LEU A 301 -4.33 12.54 -5.14
C LEU A 301 -4.73 13.14 -3.79
N LEU A 302 -4.76 12.34 -2.73
CA LEU A 302 -5.05 12.84 -1.37
C LEU A 302 -3.97 13.81 -0.87
N PHE A 303 -2.69 13.50 -1.10
CA PHE A 303 -1.56 14.36 -0.77
C PHE A 303 -1.67 15.74 -1.43
N PHE A 304 -1.88 15.79 -2.75
CA PHE A 304 -2.05 17.07 -3.46
C PHE A 304 -3.35 17.78 -3.07
N SER A 305 -4.42 17.05 -2.75
CA SER A 305 -5.66 17.64 -2.24
C SER A 305 -5.43 18.32 -0.89
N MET A 306 -4.65 17.70 0.00
CA MET A 306 -4.30 18.30 1.30
C MET A 306 -3.40 19.54 1.14
N PHE A 307 -2.49 19.55 0.15
CA PHE A 307 -1.74 20.75 -0.20
C PHE A 307 -2.64 21.84 -0.79
N ALA A 308 -3.61 21.49 -1.64
CA ALA A 308 -4.58 22.47 -2.15
C ALA A 308 -5.43 23.06 -1.01
N LEU A 309 -5.85 22.24 -0.04
CA LEU A 309 -6.54 22.69 1.16
C LEU A 309 -5.67 23.66 1.98
N GLY A 310 -4.46 23.24 2.35
CA GLY A 310 -3.56 24.08 3.14
C GLY A 310 -3.21 25.39 2.42
N GLY A 311 -3.01 25.34 1.10
CA GLY A 311 -2.77 26.52 0.28
C GLY A 311 -3.96 27.46 0.22
N ALA A 312 -5.19 26.94 0.11
CA ALA A 312 -6.41 27.74 0.22
C ALA A 312 -6.56 28.36 1.61
N VAL A 313 -6.15 27.63 2.65
CA VAL A 313 -6.14 28.16 4.02
C VAL A 313 -5.18 29.35 4.13
N MET A 314 -3.93 29.17 3.72
CA MET A 314 -2.91 30.21 3.73
C MET A 314 -3.31 31.42 2.88
N ALA A 315 -3.87 31.20 1.69
CA ALA A 315 -4.35 32.28 0.84
C ALA A 315 -5.46 33.10 1.53
N GLY A 316 -6.39 32.44 2.24
CA GLY A 316 -7.42 33.13 3.00
C GLY A 316 -6.88 34.04 4.10
N ILE A 317 -5.85 33.56 4.82
CA ILE A 317 -5.14 34.34 5.85
C ILE A 317 -4.42 35.54 5.22
N LEU A 318 -3.64 35.30 4.17
CA LEU A 318 -2.90 36.36 3.46
C LEU A 318 -3.81 37.44 2.86
N LEU A 319 -5.01 37.06 2.41
CA LEU A 319 -6.01 37.99 1.88
C LEU A 319 -6.86 38.66 2.97
N GLY A 320 -6.64 38.35 4.25
CA GLY A 320 -7.43 38.88 5.37
C GLY A 320 -8.91 38.44 5.35
N THR A 321 -9.23 37.38 4.60
CA THR A 321 -10.60 36.86 4.47
C THR A 321 -10.93 35.79 5.51
N ALA A 322 -9.90 35.20 6.12
CA ALA A 322 -10.00 34.26 7.23
C ALA A 322 -10.10 35.01 8.56
N ASP A 323 -11.27 35.61 8.83
CA ASP A 323 -11.57 36.08 10.19
C ASP A 323 -11.78 34.86 11.10
N PRO A 324 -11.06 34.76 12.25
CA PRO A 324 -11.30 33.71 13.26
C PRO A 324 -12.75 33.63 13.75
N GLY A 325 -13.56 34.68 13.54
CA GLY A 325 -15.00 34.73 13.88
C GLY A 325 -15.95 33.87 13.04
N GLY A 326 -15.46 32.98 12.18
CA GLY A 326 -16.31 31.94 11.57
C GLY A 326 -17.06 32.41 10.32
N ASN A 327 -16.32 32.85 9.30
CA ASN A 327 -16.92 33.15 8.01
C ASN A 327 -17.39 31.84 7.35
N LEU A 328 -18.68 31.52 7.47
CA LEU A 328 -19.31 30.32 6.88
C LEU A 328 -18.95 30.14 5.40
N GLY A 329 -18.77 31.25 4.68
CA GLY A 329 -18.33 31.25 3.29
C GLY A 329 -16.91 30.70 3.06
N TYR A 330 -15.98 30.93 3.99
CA TYR A 330 -14.61 30.40 3.91
C TYR A 330 -14.60 28.88 4.11
N PHE A 331 -15.30 28.37 5.12
CA PHE A 331 -15.48 26.93 5.28
C PHE A 331 -16.17 26.31 4.07
N GLY A 332 -17.21 26.96 3.54
CA GLY A 332 -17.88 26.55 2.30
C GLY A 332 -16.92 26.45 1.11
N LEU A 333 -15.99 27.40 0.96
CA LEU A 333 -14.95 27.38 -0.07
C LEU A 333 -13.97 26.21 0.13
N LEU A 334 -13.50 25.97 1.36
CA LEU A 334 -12.61 24.83 1.65
C LEU A 334 -13.28 23.49 1.31
N PHE A 335 -14.56 23.34 1.66
CA PHE A 335 -15.38 22.19 1.28
C PHE A 335 -15.51 22.06 -0.25
N ALA A 336 -15.75 23.17 -0.96
CA ALA A 336 -15.89 23.16 -2.41
C ALA A 336 -14.59 22.76 -3.12
N VAL A 337 -13.43 23.22 -2.63
CA VAL A 337 -12.11 22.89 -3.19
C VAL A 337 -11.77 21.41 -3.02
N LEU A 338 -12.06 20.84 -1.85
CA LEU A 338 -11.71 19.43 -1.55
C LEU A 338 -12.71 18.40 -2.08
N CYS A 339 -13.98 18.79 -2.24
CA CYS A 339 -15.04 17.85 -2.58
C CYS A 339 -14.72 17.05 -3.86
N PRO A 340 -14.34 17.67 -4.99
CA PRO A 340 -14.09 16.91 -6.21
C PRO A 340 -12.94 15.89 -6.10
N PRO A 341 -11.70 16.24 -5.71
CA PRO A 341 -10.60 15.29 -5.74
C PRO A 341 -10.70 14.20 -4.66
N VAL A 342 -11.22 14.50 -3.47
CA VAL A 342 -11.38 13.49 -2.41
C VAL A 342 -12.55 12.54 -2.72
N SER A 343 -13.67 13.05 -3.25
CA SER A 343 -14.77 12.19 -3.72
C SER A 343 -14.32 11.30 -4.88
N TRP A 344 -13.50 11.84 -5.79
CA TRP A 344 -12.89 11.07 -6.88
C TRP A 344 -11.94 9.99 -6.36
N ALA A 345 -11.09 10.32 -5.38
CA ALA A 345 -10.23 9.35 -4.69
C ALA A 345 -11.06 8.21 -4.06
N ALA A 346 -12.15 8.56 -3.36
CA ALA A 346 -13.06 7.58 -2.77
C ALA A 346 -13.69 6.68 -3.84
N HIS A 347 -14.16 7.27 -4.94
CA HIS A 347 -14.77 6.53 -6.04
C HIS A 347 -13.80 5.54 -6.68
N ILE A 348 -12.58 5.98 -7.04
CA ILE A 348 -11.52 5.11 -7.58
C ILE A 348 -11.24 3.98 -6.60
N MET A 349 -11.04 4.32 -5.33
CA MET A 349 -10.65 3.38 -4.30
C MET A 349 -11.72 2.30 -4.09
N ARG A 350 -13.00 2.68 -3.96
CA ARG A 350 -14.12 1.74 -3.86
C ARG A 350 -14.18 0.79 -5.04
N ARG A 351 -14.15 1.33 -6.26
CA ARG A 351 -14.27 0.52 -7.49
C ARG A 351 -13.16 -0.52 -7.58
N ASN A 352 -11.92 -0.10 -7.34
CA ASN A 352 -10.80 -1.04 -7.41
C ASN A 352 -10.78 -2.03 -6.24
N LEU A 353 -11.27 -1.65 -5.05
CA LEU A 353 -11.45 -2.58 -3.93
C LEU A 353 -12.52 -3.62 -4.22
N TYR A 354 -13.59 -3.24 -4.93
CA TYR A 354 -14.58 -4.20 -5.40
C TYR A 354 -13.99 -5.14 -6.46
N GLU A 355 -13.29 -4.61 -7.46
CA GLU A 355 -12.60 -5.45 -8.46
C GLU A 355 -11.61 -6.42 -7.79
N LYS A 356 -10.94 -6.00 -6.71
CA LYS A 356 -10.12 -6.88 -5.86
C LYS A 356 -10.96 -7.97 -5.20
N GLN A 357 -12.07 -7.62 -4.54
CA GLN A 357 -12.95 -8.59 -3.87
C GLN A 357 -13.50 -9.61 -4.86
N THR A 358 -14.09 -9.16 -5.97
CA THR A 358 -14.64 -10.04 -7.02
C THR A 358 -13.58 -10.95 -7.61
N LEU A 359 -12.35 -10.46 -7.83
CA LEU A 359 -11.28 -11.30 -8.36
C LEU A 359 -10.82 -12.36 -7.34
N LEU A 360 -10.72 -12.00 -6.06
CA LEU A 360 -10.40 -12.97 -5.01
C LEU A 360 -11.54 -13.99 -4.82
N GLU A 361 -12.79 -13.57 -4.94
CA GLU A 361 -13.95 -14.45 -4.97
C GLU A 361 -13.88 -15.39 -6.18
N SER A 362 -13.49 -14.91 -7.36
CA SER A 362 -13.33 -15.75 -8.56
C SER A 362 -12.29 -16.87 -8.41
N LEU A 363 -11.43 -16.82 -7.39
CA LEU A 363 -10.54 -17.94 -7.07
C LEU A 363 -11.31 -19.20 -6.62
N GLN A 364 -12.56 -19.08 -6.14
CA GLN A 364 -13.43 -20.24 -5.82
C GLN A 364 -13.70 -21.12 -7.04
N GLU A 365 -13.77 -20.51 -8.22
CA GLU A 365 -14.04 -21.19 -9.48
C GLU A 365 -12.77 -21.30 -10.33
N TYR A 366 -11.60 -21.08 -9.72
CA TYR A 366 -10.34 -21.08 -10.46
C TYR A 366 -10.12 -22.43 -11.14
N LYS A 367 -9.92 -22.39 -12.46
CA LYS A 367 -9.52 -23.55 -13.26
C LYS A 367 -8.21 -23.28 -13.95
N LEU A 368 -7.26 -24.20 -13.80
CA LEU A 368 -5.92 -24.09 -14.37
C LEU A 368 -5.99 -23.99 -15.90
N SER A 369 -6.92 -24.71 -16.53
CA SER A 369 -7.17 -24.67 -17.97
C SER A 369 -7.53 -23.28 -18.49
N ASN A 370 -8.19 -22.45 -17.66
CA ASN A 370 -8.66 -21.12 -18.04
C ASN A 370 -7.57 -20.04 -17.87
N SER A 371 -6.45 -20.39 -17.23
CA SER A 371 -5.36 -19.45 -17.02
C SER A 371 -4.64 -19.12 -18.33
N LEU A 372 -4.30 -17.84 -18.51
CA LEU A 372 -3.56 -17.34 -19.65
C LEU A 372 -2.08 -17.72 -19.52
N CYS A 373 -1.56 -18.41 -20.53
CA CYS A 373 -0.14 -18.70 -20.70
C CYS A 373 0.26 -18.34 -22.14
N ARG A 374 1.41 -17.69 -22.31
CA ARG A 374 1.87 -17.25 -23.64
C ARG A 374 2.52 -18.38 -24.43
N MET A 375 3.20 -19.30 -23.76
CA MET A 375 3.93 -20.39 -24.38
C MET A 375 3.38 -21.72 -23.87
N ASP A 376 3.11 -22.65 -24.77
CA ASP A 376 2.60 -23.99 -24.40
C ASP A 376 3.63 -24.79 -23.63
N PHE A 377 4.92 -24.56 -23.91
CA PHE A 377 6.01 -25.15 -23.15
C PHE A 377 5.95 -24.75 -21.66
N ASP A 378 5.82 -23.46 -21.37
CA ASP A 378 5.66 -22.96 -19.98
C ASP A 378 4.46 -23.60 -19.30
N ARG A 379 3.36 -23.79 -20.04
CA ARG A 379 2.16 -24.45 -19.51
C ARG A 379 2.46 -25.90 -19.14
N ALA A 380 3.13 -26.66 -20.01
CA ALA A 380 3.52 -28.03 -19.74
C ALA A 380 4.47 -28.13 -18.53
N TYR A 381 5.44 -27.22 -18.44
CA TYR A 381 6.36 -27.12 -17.31
C TYR A 381 5.61 -26.88 -15.98
N VAL A 382 4.77 -25.83 -15.94
CA VAL A 382 4.00 -25.49 -14.74
C VAL A 382 3.04 -26.61 -14.36
N HIS A 383 2.39 -27.26 -15.33
CA HIS A 383 1.51 -28.42 -15.07
C HIS A 383 2.26 -29.60 -14.44
N LYS A 384 3.49 -29.87 -14.89
CA LYS A 384 4.32 -30.93 -14.30
C LYS A 384 4.72 -30.57 -12.87
N ALA A 385 5.24 -29.35 -12.64
CA ALA A 385 5.58 -28.88 -11.30
C ALA A 385 4.38 -28.93 -10.34
N ILE A 386 3.20 -28.47 -10.80
CA ILE A 386 1.93 -28.58 -10.08
C ILE A 386 1.61 -30.02 -9.70
N SER A 387 1.69 -30.94 -10.67
CA SER A 387 1.38 -32.35 -10.45
C SER A 387 2.36 -32.99 -9.46
N THR A 388 3.62 -32.56 -9.45
CA THR A 388 4.60 -33.03 -8.47
C THR A 388 4.35 -32.50 -7.07
N TRP A 389 4.07 -31.21 -6.90
CA TRP A 389 3.92 -30.59 -5.57
C TRP A 389 2.56 -30.82 -4.91
N TYR A 390 1.50 -30.86 -5.73
CA TYR A 390 0.12 -31.00 -5.27
C TYR A 390 -0.49 -32.36 -5.61
N GLY A 391 0.31 -33.29 -6.15
CA GLY A 391 -0.09 -34.64 -6.55
C GLY A 391 -0.92 -34.69 -7.84
N SER A 392 -1.69 -33.66 -8.16
CA SER A 392 -2.46 -33.53 -9.39
C SER A 392 -2.85 -32.09 -9.69
N ILE A 393 -3.30 -31.83 -10.92
CA ILE A 393 -3.92 -30.55 -11.30
C ILE A 393 -5.15 -30.26 -10.42
N ALA A 394 -5.97 -31.28 -10.15
CA ALA A 394 -7.16 -31.13 -9.30
C ALA A 394 -6.79 -30.74 -7.86
N GLY A 395 -5.73 -31.34 -7.29
CA GLY A 395 -5.24 -30.99 -5.96
C GLY A 395 -4.70 -29.56 -5.87
N PHE A 396 -4.07 -29.05 -6.94
CA PHE A 396 -3.69 -27.65 -7.03
C PHE A 396 -4.91 -26.72 -7.12
N GLU A 397 -5.88 -27.04 -7.97
CA GLU A 397 -7.12 -26.26 -8.05
C GLU A 397 -7.84 -26.22 -6.70
N GLU A 398 -7.98 -27.35 -6.02
CA GLU A 398 -8.56 -27.44 -4.67
C GLU A 398 -7.78 -26.58 -3.66
N TYR A 399 -6.44 -26.60 -3.73
CA TYR A 399 -5.60 -25.77 -2.89
C TYR A 399 -5.81 -24.27 -3.14
N VAL A 400 -5.87 -23.85 -4.42
CA VAL A 400 -6.09 -22.46 -4.83
C VAL A 400 -7.48 -21.99 -4.41
N GLN A 401 -8.51 -22.80 -4.67
CA GLN A 401 -9.92 -22.52 -4.37
C GLN A 401 -10.20 -22.52 -2.86
N GLY A 402 -9.49 -23.32 -2.08
CA GLY A 402 -9.74 -23.50 -0.64
C GLY A 402 -8.74 -22.73 0.24
N PRO A 403 -7.64 -23.37 0.69
CA PRO A 403 -6.65 -22.75 1.58
C PRO A 403 -6.13 -21.39 1.12
N LEU A 404 -5.63 -21.28 -0.12
CA LEU A 404 -5.01 -20.04 -0.60
C LEU A 404 -6.03 -18.91 -0.70
N GLN A 405 -7.22 -19.17 -1.26
CA GLN A 405 -8.28 -18.17 -1.31
C GLN A 405 -8.67 -17.68 0.09
N ARG A 406 -8.92 -18.59 1.06
CA ARG A 406 -9.27 -18.22 2.43
C ARG A 406 -8.20 -17.37 3.08
N GLU A 407 -6.93 -17.66 2.79
CA GLU A 407 -5.82 -16.84 3.22
C GLU A 407 -5.93 -15.43 2.64
N LEU A 408 -5.98 -15.30 1.31
CA LEU A 408 -5.99 -14.02 0.58
C LEU A 408 -7.26 -13.17 0.82
N THR A 409 -8.37 -13.79 1.19
CA THR A 409 -9.64 -13.12 1.57
C THR A 409 -9.75 -12.86 3.07
N GLY A 410 -8.86 -13.46 3.88
CA GLY A 410 -8.84 -13.30 5.32
C GLY A 410 -8.56 -11.87 5.78
N LYS A 411 -8.80 -11.60 7.07
CA LYS A 411 -8.63 -10.27 7.69
C LYS A 411 -7.22 -9.69 7.47
N SER A 412 -6.21 -10.54 7.33
CA SER A 412 -4.80 -10.15 7.11
C SER A 412 -4.55 -9.39 5.82
N TYR A 413 -5.47 -9.44 4.85
CA TYR A 413 -5.34 -8.75 3.55
C TYR A 413 -6.31 -7.57 3.38
N ARG A 414 -6.89 -7.11 4.50
CA ARG A 414 -7.55 -5.81 4.55
C ARG A 414 -6.57 -4.74 4.10
N LEU A 415 -7.10 -3.74 3.43
CA LEU A 415 -6.26 -2.67 2.94
C LEU A 415 -5.84 -1.79 4.13
N VAL A 416 -4.66 -2.05 4.67
CA VAL A 416 -4.03 -1.21 5.68
C VAL A 416 -3.02 -0.30 5.00
N LEU A 417 -3.22 1.01 5.11
CA LEU A 417 -2.24 1.99 4.64
C LEU A 417 -1.13 2.13 5.69
N PRO A 418 0.15 1.83 5.35
CA PRO A 418 1.28 2.03 6.27
C PRO A 418 1.29 3.43 6.90
N PHE A 419 1.66 3.49 8.19
CA PHE A 419 1.62 4.75 8.96
C PHE A 419 2.43 5.87 8.30
N ASN A 420 3.62 5.57 7.79
CA ASN A 420 4.46 6.52 7.05
C ASN A 420 3.77 7.11 5.80
N LEU A 421 2.95 6.33 5.08
CA LEU A 421 2.19 6.83 3.93
C LEU A 421 0.96 7.64 4.36
N ARG A 422 0.31 7.30 5.49
CA ARG A 422 -0.72 8.16 6.10
C ARG A 422 -0.14 9.49 6.55
N PHE A 423 1.02 9.46 7.20
CA PHE A 423 1.75 10.64 7.63
C PHE A 423 2.15 11.53 6.45
N LEU A 424 2.60 10.92 5.33
CA LEU A 424 2.87 11.64 4.08
C LEU A 424 1.64 12.43 3.60
N ILE A 425 0.44 11.82 3.60
CA ILE A 425 -0.81 12.49 3.21
C ILE A 425 -1.13 13.68 4.14
N LEU A 426 -0.80 13.59 5.43
CA LEU A 426 -1.11 14.60 6.44
C LEU A 426 -0.08 15.74 6.53
N LEU A 427 1.08 15.63 5.87
CA LEU A 427 2.12 16.67 5.92
C LEU A 427 1.60 18.10 5.70
N PRO A 428 0.69 18.38 4.74
CA PRO A 428 0.21 19.75 4.52
C PRO A 428 -0.51 20.33 5.72
N VAL A 429 -1.31 19.51 6.41
CA VAL A 429 -2.06 19.93 7.59
C VAL A 429 -1.10 20.11 8.78
N ILE A 430 -0.10 19.23 8.91
CA ILE A 430 0.97 19.36 9.90
C ILE A 430 1.75 20.65 9.68
N ASN A 431 2.08 21.00 8.43
CA ASN A 431 2.79 22.24 8.09
C ASN A 431 2.03 23.49 8.55
N VAL A 432 0.71 23.53 8.38
CA VAL A 432 -0.12 24.64 8.86
C VAL A 432 -0.01 24.75 10.39
N GLY A 433 -0.12 23.63 11.12
CA GLY A 433 0.04 23.62 12.57
C GLY A 433 1.44 24.08 13.04
N VAL A 434 2.49 23.68 12.32
CA VAL A 434 3.87 24.11 12.61
C VAL A 434 4.08 25.61 12.33
N GLU A 435 3.50 26.14 11.24
CA GLU A 435 3.52 27.58 10.93
C GLU A 435 2.80 28.39 12.03
N GLU A 436 1.67 27.90 12.55
CA GLU A 436 0.97 28.53 13.69
C GLU A 436 1.80 28.53 14.97
N VAL A 437 2.51 27.43 15.29
CA VAL A 437 3.43 27.36 16.44
C VAL A 437 4.59 28.35 16.27
N LEU A 438 5.17 28.42 15.07
CA LEU A 438 6.24 29.36 14.74
C LEU A 438 5.77 30.81 14.88
N SER A 439 4.59 31.12 14.36
CA SER A 439 3.94 32.43 14.44
C SER A 439 3.77 32.90 15.89
N LEU A 440 3.22 32.04 16.76
CA LEU A 440 3.12 32.31 18.20
C LEU A 440 4.48 32.55 18.86
N GLY A 441 5.49 31.77 18.47
CA GLY A 441 6.84 31.88 19.02
C GLY A 441 7.48 33.23 18.67
N VAL A 442 7.36 33.64 17.41
CA VAL A 442 7.86 34.94 16.93
C VAL A 442 7.09 36.11 17.55
N ALA A 443 5.78 35.94 17.80
CA ALA A 443 4.95 36.93 18.50
C ALA A 443 5.28 37.08 19.99
N GLY A 444 6.15 36.22 20.56
CA GLY A 444 6.45 36.23 21.99
C GLY A 444 5.30 35.74 22.86
N ALA A 445 4.44 34.86 22.34
CA ALA A 445 3.33 34.29 23.08
C ALA A 445 3.83 33.50 24.32
N PRO A 446 3.05 33.44 25.42
CA PRO A 446 3.39 32.64 26.59
C PRO A 446 3.63 31.17 26.24
N PHE A 447 4.52 30.50 26.99
CA PHE A 447 4.87 29.09 26.76
C PHE A 447 3.64 28.17 26.81
N GLU A 448 2.66 28.49 27.65
CA GLU A 448 1.40 27.76 27.77
C GLU A 448 0.61 27.79 26.45
N CYS A 449 0.65 28.92 25.72
CA CYS A 449 -0.03 29.05 24.42
C CYS A 449 0.66 28.18 23.36
N LEU A 450 2.01 28.20 23.34
CA LEU A 450 2.80 27.32 22.47
C LEU A 450 2.51 25.84 22.75
N LEU A 451 2.45 25.46 24.03
CA LEU A 451 2.18 24.10 24.44
C LEU A 451 0.74 23.67 24.10
N CYS A 452 -0.26 24.53 24.30
CA CYS A 452 -1.63 24.30 23.88
C CYS A 452 -1.74 24.09 22.36
N GLN A 453 -1.06 24.92 21.57
CA GLN A 453 -1.05 24.81 20.11
C GLN A 453 -0.34 23.53 19.63
N LEU A 454 0.80 23.19 20.24
CA LEU A 454 1.57 22.00 19.90
C LEU A 454 0.79 20.71 20.24
N LEU A 455 0.23 20.62 21.45
CA LEU A 455 -0.48 19.42 21.89
C LEU A 455 -1.86 19.30 21.23
N GLY A 456 -2.65 20.37 21.24
CA GLY A 456 -4.03 20.34 20.75
C GLY A 456 -4.13 20.28 19.24
N GLN A 457 -3.52 21.25 18.56
CA GLN A 457 -3.66 21.37 17.12
C GLN A 457 -2.67 20.47 16.38
N SER A 458 -1.37 20.57 16.70
CA SER A 458 -0.35 19.86 15.92
C SER A 458 -0.35 18.35 16.20
N LEU A 459 -0.30 17.94 17.47
CA LEU A 459 -0.27 16.53 17.83
C LEU A 459 -1.67 15.88 17.75
N ALA A 460 -2.64 16.40 18.50
CA ALA A 460 -3.94 15.74 18.62
C ALA A 460 -4.79 15.84 17.34
N ALA A 461 -5.01 17.04 16.81
CA ALA A 461 -5.85 17.20 15.61
C ALA A 461 -5.13 16.76 14.31
N ASN A 462 -3.94 17.32 14.03
CA ASN A 462 -3.30 17.13 12.72
C ASN A 462 -2.67 15.74 12.56
N ILE A 463 -1.98 15.23 13.59
CA ILE A 463 -1.29 13.93 13.51
C ILE A 463 -2.22 12.78 13.92
N LEU A 464 -2.70 12.76 15.16
CA LEU A 464 -3.44 11.60 15.70
C LEU A 464 -4.83 11.48 15.07
N TRP A 465 -5.64 12.53 15.16
CA TRP A 465 -7.00 12.54 14.63
C TRP A 465 -7.05 12.58 13.10
N GLY A 466 -6.08 13.23 12.46
CA GLY A 466 -5.88 13.14 11.01
C GLY A 466 -5.69 11.69 10.54
N ASN A 467 -4.90 10.89 11.26
CA ASN A 467 -4.73 9.47 10.96
C ASN A 467 -6.03 8.67 11.18
N VAL A 468 -6.80 8.99 12.24
CA VAL A 468 -8.13 8.39 12.46
C VAL A 468 -9.06 8.69 11.28
N SER A 469 -9.06 9.92 10.78
CA SER A 469 -9.85 10.33 9.62
C SER A 469 -9.46 9.54 8.36
N ILE A 470 -8.16 9.38 8.07
CA ILE A 470 -7.70 8.60 6.91
C ILE A 470 -8.07 7.13 7.06
N ASN A 471 -7.91 6.54 8.25
CA ASN A 471 -8.33 5.16 8.52
C ASN A 471 -9.83 4.96 8.29
N LEU A 472 -10.65 5.90 8.77
CA LEU A 472 -12.09 5.89 8.52
C LEU A 472 -12.39 5.96 7.03
N PHE A 473 -11.74 6.86 6.28
CA PHE A 473 -11.90 6.96 4.82
C PHE A 473 -11.61 5.63 4.10
N VAL A 474 -10.47 5.02 4.42
CA VAL A 474 -10.06 3.72 3.83
C VAL A 474 -11.06 2.62 4.18
N THR A 475 -11.46 2.55 5.45
CA THR A 475 -12.41 1.55 5.96
C THR A 475 -13.79 1.69 5.31
N LEU A 476 -14.29 2.92 5.15
CA LEU A 476 -15.56 3.16 4.49
C LEU A 476 -15.49 2.84 2.99
N CYS A 477 -14.36 3.11 2.33
CA CYS A 477 -14.16 2.70 0.93
C CYS A 477 -14.20 1.17 0.78
N GLU A 478 -13.59 0.43 1.69
CA GLU A 478 -13.62 -1.03 1.67
C GLU A 478 -15.02 -1.58 1.97
N ARG A 479 -15.70 -1.05 2.99
CA ARG A 479 -17.06 -1.50 3.38
C ARG A 479 -18.13 -1.17 2.35
N LEU A 480 -17.97 -0.07 1.61
CA LEU A 480 -18.93 0.39 0.60
C LEU A 480 -18.43 0.11 -0.83
N ALA A 481 -17.44 -0.77 -1.00
CA ALA A 481 -16.83 -1.08 -2.29
C ALA A 481 -17.86 -1.58 -3.31
N SER A 482 -18.88 -2.34 -2.88
CA SER A 482 -19.89 -2.93 -3.75
C SER A 482 -20.52 -1.90 -4.71
N PRO A 483 -20.51 -2.15 -6.03
CA PRO A 483 -21.03 -1.21 -7.00
C PRO A 483 -22.54 -1.15 -6.87
N ALA A 484 -23.07 0.06 -7.03
CA ALA A 484 -24.50 0.22 -7.22
C ALA A 484 -24.92 -0.20 -8.63
N ARG A 485 -26.15 -0.69 -8.80
CA ARG A 485 -26.77 -0.85 -10.14
C ARG A 485 -26.90 0.49 -10.89
N ASN A 486 -26.97 1.61 -10.17
CA ASN A 486 -27.13 2.95 -10.73
C ASN A 486 -25.87 3.79 -10.46
N VAL A 487 -25.27 4.37 -11.51
CA VAL A 487 -24.09 5.24 -11.44
C VAL A 487 -24.28 6.40 -10.45
N GLY A 488 -25.47 7.01 -10.41
CA GLY A 488 -25.79 8.09 -9.48
C GLY A 488 -25.72 7.65 -8.01
N TYR A 489 -26.19 6.44 -7.69
CA TYR A 489 -26.10 5.89 -6.34
C TYR A 489 -24.65 5.53 -5.97
N ASP A 490 -23.85 5.09 -6.93
CA ASP A 490 -22.42 4.84 -6.71
C ASP A 490 -21.62 6.13 -6.44
N CYS A 491 -21.92 7.19 -7.20
CA CYS A 491 -21.41 8.53 -6.92
C CYS A 491 -21.85 9.02 -5.53
N LEU A 492 -23.14 8.83 -5.16
CA LEU A 492 -23.66 9.21 -3.85
C LEU A 492 -22.91 8.52 -2.72
N LYS A 493 -22.62 7.21 -2.82
CA LYS A 493 -21.77 6.50 -1.83
C LYS A 493 -20.42 7.19 -1.65
N SER A 494 -19.78 7.58 -2.76
CA SER A 494 -18.46 8.24 -2.72
C SER A 494 -18.53 9.62 -2.07
N VAL A 495 -19.60 10.38 -2.33
CA VAL A 495 -19.88 11.67 -1.67
C VAL A 495 -20.15 11.47 -0.18
N CYS A 496 -20.93 10.45 0.22
CA CYS A 496 -21.16 10.16 1.64
C CYS A 496 -19.86 9.82 2.38
N ILE A 497 -18.95 9.08 1.75
CA ILE A 497 -17.61 8.81 2.32
C ILE A 497 -16.82 10.10 2.49
N TYR A 498 -16.81 10.96 1.47
CA TYR A 498 -16.19 12.27 1.55
C TYR A 498 -16.75 13.10 2.72
N LEU A 499 -18.08 13.17 2.85
CA LEU A 499 -18.73 13.91 3.93
C LEU A 499 -18.39 13.34 5.31
N ALA A 500 -18.34 12.02 5.47
CA ALA A 500 -17.93 11.38 6.72
C ALA A 500 -16.46 11.66 7.06
N PHE A 501 -15.58 11.57 6.06
CA PHE A 501 -14.16 11.90 6.19
C PHE A 501 -13.97 13.36 6.60
N MET A 502 -14.60 14.30 5.89
CA MET A 502 -14.51 15.72 6.19
C MET A 502 -15.14 16.09 7.53
N GLY A 503 -16.31 15.52 7.85
CA GLY A 503 -16.97 15.74 9.14
C GLY A 503 -16.09 15.28 10.29
N THR A 504 -15.40 14.14 10.15
CA THR A 504 -14.44 13.66 11.15
C THR A 504 -13.24 14.58 11.25
N LEU A 505 -12.61 14.93 10.12
CA LEU A 505 -11.44 15.80 10.10
C LEU A 505 -11.72 17.18 10.71
N LEU A 506 -12.82 17.82 10.32
CA LEU A 506 -13.24 19.12 10.84
C LEU A 506 -13.71 19.04 12.29
N GLY A 507 -14.38 17.96 12.68
CA GLY A 507 -14.78 17.73 14.07
C GLY A 507 -13.59 17.73 15.02
N GLY A 508 -12.49 17.05 14.65
CA GLY A 508 -11.26 17.07 15.45
C GLY A 508 -10.59 18.45 15.53
N ASN A 509 -10.60 19.19 14.42
CA ASN A 509 -10.11 20.58 14.40
C ASN A 509 -10.97 21.50 15.28
N PHE A 510 -12.30 21.34 15.24
CA PHE A 510 -13.22 22.12 16.07
C PHE A 510 -13.02 21.83 17.55
N VAL A 511 -12.88 20.56 17.95
CA VAL A 511 -12.60 20.20 19.35
C VAL A 511 -11.25 20.76 19.80
N SER A 512 -10.22 20.72 18.94
CA SER A 512 -8.93 21.35 19.21
C SER A 512 -9.07 22.86 19.45
N LEU A 513 -9.82 23.57 18.60
CA LEU A 513 -10.09 25.00 18.75
C LEU A 513 -10.82 25.32 20.07
N MET A 514 -11.85 24.54 20.42
CA MET A 514 -12.58 24.74 21.68
C MET A 514 -11.70 24.46 22.91
N THR A 515 -10.86 23.43 22.86
CA THR A 515 -10.03 23.04 24.02
C THR A 515 -8.87 24.01 24.25
N ARG A 516 -8.28 24.60 23.20
CA ARG A 516 -7.19 25.59 23.35
C ARG A 516 -7.65 26.94 23.94
N GLU A 517 -8.93 27.28 23.84
CA GLU A 517 -9.50 28.51 24.41
C GLU A 517 -9.88 28.38 25.89
N THR A 518 -10.00 27.15 26.41
CA THR A 518 -10.47 26.92 27.78
C THR A 518 -9.34 26.87 28.80
N HIS A 519 -8.54 25.80 28.81
CA HIS A 519 -7.37 25.63 29.66
C HIS A 519 -6.48 24.48 29.19
N ILE A 520 -5.21 24.47 29.61
CA ILE A 520 -4.22 23.46 29.19
C ILE A 520 -4.66 22.01 29.45
N TRP A 521 -5.33 21.73 30.57
CA TRP A 521 -5.80 20.37 30.86
C TRP A 521 -6.86 19.85 29.87
N ALA A 522 -7.64 20.73 29.24
CA ALA A 522 -8.61 20.33 28.22
C ALA A 522 -7.89 19.85 26.96
N VAL A 523 -6.80 20.54 26.58
CA VAL A 523 -5.92 20.13 25.48
C VAL A 523 -5.24 18.79 25.77
N VAL A 524 -4.76 18.58 27.00
CA VAL A 524 -4.17 17.30 27.43
C VAL A 524 -5.21 16.17 27.34
N ALA A 525 -6.43 16.40 27.83
CA ALA A 525 -7.52 15.44 27.77
C ALA A 525 -7.90 15.09 26.31
N TRP A 526 -8.00 16.10 25.44
CA TRP A 526 -8.22 15.90 24.01
C TRP A 526 -7.10 15.09 23.35
N SER A 527 -5.85 15.41 23.66
CA SER A 527 -4.68 14.68 23.14
C SER A 527 -4.68 13.22 23.56
N ALA A 528 -4.98 12.94 24.83
CA ALA A 528 -5.09 11.58 25.35
C ALA A 528 -6.24 10.81 24.68
N PHE A 529 -7.40 11.44 24.49
CA PHE A 529 -8.52 10.86 23.77
C PHE A 529 -8.17 10.54 22.31
N ALA A 530 -7.60 11.50 21.58
CA ALA A 530 -7.19 11.32 20.19
C ALA A 530 -6.15 10.19 20.05
N ALA A 531 -5.20 10.10 20.98
CA ALA A 531 -4.21 9.03 21.03
C ALA A 531 -4.89 7.66 21.25
N CYS A 532 -5.82 7.57 22.21
CA CYS A 532 -6.57 6.33 22.47
C CYS A 532 -7.31 5.85 21.21
N VAL A 533 -8.06 6.74 20.54
CA VAL A 533 -8.78 6.40 19.30
C VAL A 533 -7.80 6.00 18.18
N PHE A 534 -6.68 6.72 18.03
CA PHE A 534 -5.65 6.38 17.04
C PHE A 534 -5.06 4.98 17.25
N PHE A 535 -4.70 4.62 18.49
CA PHE A 535 -4.15 3.30 18.79
C PHE A 535 -5.21 2.18 18.67
N CYS A 536 -6.45 2.43 19.09
CA CYS A 536 -7.55 1.48 18.92
C CYS A 536 -7.85 1.20 17.43
N THR A 537 -7.77 2.21 16.58
CA THR A 537 -8.04 2.07 15.14
C THR A 537 -6.84 1.61 14.32
N SER A 538 -5.62 1.73 14.85
CA SER A 538 -4.40 1.28 14.15
C SER A 538 -4.00 -0.17 14.44
N ARG A 539 -4.62 -0.81 15.44
CA ARG A 539 -4.45 -2.25 15.75
C ARG A 539 -5.35 -3.17 14.90
N VAL A 540 -6.29 -2.57 14.16
CA VAL A 540 -7.21 -3.25 13.24
C VAL A 540 -6.65 -3.18 11.83
#